data_AF-A0A6A3ILY2-F1
#
_entry.id   AF-A0A6A3ILY2-F1
#
_cell.length_a   1.000
_cell.length_b   1.000
_cell.length_c   1.000
_cell.angle_alpha   90.00
_cell.angle_beta   90.00
_cell.angle_gamma   90.00
#
_symmetry.space_group_name_H-M   'P 1'
#
loop_
_entity.id
_entity.type
_entity.pdbx_description
1 polymer ?
#
loop_
_entity_poly.entity_id
_entity_poly.type
_entity_poly.pdbx_seq_one_letter_code
_entity_poly.pdbx_strand_id
1 'polypeptide(L)'
;MAKKVRLVDDYITFDEPTPLPNAGIPPYIWLDVPEDADNQRAKYLTYLETHLKSVLDERGLSLLDVSKDETVLLITDPRLPFAMNGTTNVLLVDLRSTQHDEPLAGVRMVVRLKKKVDWHHNPQAFGELVAASMKSPLNCTPIGLLTDLTDQWHFSWFNEKKVLSHVRIVHPKNAFDFIAAAVAEPASSKPFSVPFIGRELTKFKIDDFLPMPDDGADEMMERYELMADVVEPEFLMARRMEYGRQLVQSMPMYAHMAD
;
A
#
# COMPACT_ATOMS: atom_id res chain seq x y z
N MET A 1 26.51 12.13 6.27
CA MET A 1 25.50 12.13 7.36
C MET A 1 24.15 11.75 6.75
N ALA A 2 23.60 10.58 7.09
CA ALA A 2 22.26 10.22 6.66
C ALA A 2 21.26 11.21 7.30
N LYS A 3 20.57 11.98 6.46
CA LYS A 3 19.54 12.92 6.91
C LYS A 3 18.38 12.07 7.44
N LYS A 4 18.12 12.10 8.76
CA LYS A 4 16.98 11.37 9.35
C LYS A 4 15.70 11.80 8.62
N VAL A 5 15.10 10.88 7.86
CA VAL A 5 13.79 11.08 7.26
C VAL A 5 12.77 11.13 8.39
N ARG A 6 12.01 12.22 8.46
CA ARG A 6 10.84 12.31 9.34
C ARG A 6 9.62 12.22 8.45
N LEU A 7 8.77 11.23 8.70
CA LEU A 7 7.42 11.25 8.16
C LEU A 7 6.71 12.43 8.83
N VAL A 8 6.17 13.31 7.99
CA VAL A 8 5.35 14.44 8.42
C VAL A 8 3.92 14.11 8.04
N ASP A 9 2.97 14.52 8.88
CA ASP A 9 1.55 14.28 8.65
C ASP A 9 0.88 15.54 8.08
N ASP A 10 0.02 15.36 7.08
CA ASP A 10 -0.89 16.37 6.52
C ASP A 10 -2.34 15.92 6.73
N TYR A 11 -3.07 16.60 7.61
CA TYR A 11 -4.47 16.28 7.90
C TYR A 11 -5.38 17.15 7.06
N ILE A 12 -6.09 16.52 6.11
CA ILE A 12 -7.05 17.20 5.26
C ILE A 12 -8.36 17.37 6.02
N THR A 13 -8.81 18.61 6.12
CA THR A 13 -10.11 18.98 6.69
C THR A 13 -10.99 19.59 5.61
N PHE A 14 -12.29 19.28 5.67
CA PHE A 14 -13.31 19.76 4.75
C PHE A 14 -14.69 19.56 5.41
N ASP A 15 -15.68 20.32 4.96
CA ASP A 15 -17.06 20.14 5.39
C ASP A 15 -17.69 18.99 4.59
N GLU A 16 -17.80 17.81 5.20
CA GLU A 16 -18.34 16.64 4.51
C GLU A 16 -19.84 16.81 4.21
N PRO A 17 -20.27 16.74 2.94
CA PRO A 17 -21.67 16.87 2.61
C PRO A 17 -22.45 15.61 3.02
N THR A 18 -23.64 15.79 3.58
CA THR A 18 -24.55 14.69 3.85
C THR A 18 -25.11 14.13 2.54
N PRO A 19 -24.96 12.82 2.26
CA PRO A 19 -25.53 12.21 1.07
C PRO A 19 -27.05 12.35 1.02
N LEU A 20 -27.59 12.49 -0.19
CA LEU A 20 -29.04 12.51 -0.39
C LEU A 20 -29.67 11.16 0.08
N PRO A 21 -30.89 11.18 0.67
CA PRO A 21 -31.50 9.97 1.26
C PRO A 21 -31.64 8.78 0.30
N ASN A 22 -31.81 9.05 -1.00
CA ASN A 22 -31.98 8.05 -2.06
C ASN A 22 -30.66 7.58 -2.70
N ALA A 23 -29.54 8.24 -2.38
CA ALA A 23 -28.20 7.91 -2.88
C ALA A 23 -27.27 7.40 -1.76
N GLY A 24 -27.80 7.24 -0.55
CA GLY A 24 -27.05 6.78 0.62
C GLY A 24 -26.65 5.30 0.51
N ILE A 25 -25.48 4.99 1.06
CA ILE A 25 -25.06 3.61 1.32
C ILE A 25 -25.26 3.37 2.82
N PRO A 26 -26.01 2.33 3.22
CA PRO A 26 -26.27 2.06 4.63
C PRO A 26 -24.97 1.63 5.34
N PRO A 27 -24.77 1.98 6.61
CA PRO A 27 -23.63 1.50 7.39
C PRO A 27 -23.58 -0.03 7.47
N TYR A 28 -22.38 -0.60 7.47
CA TYR A 28 -22.20 -2.04 7.65
C TYR A 28 -22.62 -2.50 9.05
N ILE A 29 -23.19 -3.71 9.14
CA ILE A 29 -23.62 -4.33 10.40
C ILE A 29 -22.69 -5.50 10.73
N TRP A 30 -21.80 -5.29 11.69
CA TRP A 30 -20.92 -6.31 12.25
C TRP A 30 -21.72 -7.44 12.91
N LEU A 31 -21.25 -8.67 12.72
CA LEU A 31 -21.80 -9.85 13.38
C LEU A 31 -21.27 -9.94 14.82
N ASP A 32 -22.03 -10.58 15.70
CA ASP A 32 -21.60 -10.89 17.07
C ASP A 32 -20.72 -12.15 17.12
N VAL A 33 -19.62 -12.12 16.37
CA VAL A 33 -18.57 -13.16 16.26
C VAL A 33 -17.19 -12.49 16.20
N PRO A 34 -16.07 -13.20 16.40
CA PRO A 34 -14.73 -12.60 16.25
C PRO A 34 -14.50 -11.88 14.91
N GLU A 35 -13.64 -10.84 14.89
CA GLU A 35 -13.36 -10.04 13.68
C GLU A 35 -12.79 -10.87 12.53
N ASP A 36 -12.01 -11.88 12.87
CA ASP A 36 -11.31 -12.81 12.00
C ASP A 36 -12.14 -14.04 11.63
N ALA A 37 -13.37 -14.18 12.14
CA ALA A 37 -14.22 -15.31 11.83
C ALA A 37 -14.59 -15.36 10.33
N ASP A 38 -14.53 -16.55 9.71
CA ASP A 38 -14.74 -16.71 8.26
C ASP A 38 -16.08 -16.13 7.77
N ASN A 39 -17.16 -16.25 8.56
CA ASN A 39 -18.47 -15.69 8.26
C ASN A 39 -18.51 -14.15 8.32
N GLN A 40 -17.78 -13.55 9.26
CA GLN A 40 -17.62 -12.10 9.36
C GLN A 40 -16.82 -11.57 8.17
N ARG A 41 -15.76 -12.29 7.76
CA ARG A 41 -14.96 -11.93 6.59
C ARG A 41 -15.74 -11.98 5.29
N ALA A 42 -16.44 -13.09 5.05
CA ALA A 42 -17.31 -13.23 3.88
C ALA A 42 -18.36 -12.10 3.79
N LYS A 43 -18.93 -11.69 4.94
CA LYS A 43 -19.98 -10.67 4.99
C LYS A 43 -19.45 -9.27 4.67
N TYR A 44 -18.31 -8.84 5.23
CA TYR A 44 -17.76 -7.53 4.88
C TYR A 44 -17.22 -7.50 3.45
N LEU A 45 -16.70 -8.62 2.93
CA LEU A 45 -16.25 -8.71 1.54
C LEU A 45 -17.43 -8.51 0.60
N THR A 46 -18.54 -9.22 0.85
CA THR A 46 -19.77 -9.06 0.07
C THR A 46 -20.28 -7.60 0.10
N TYR A 47 -20.19 -6.92 1.25
CA TYR A 47 -20.57 -5.51 1.36
C TYR A 47 -19.67 -4.61 0.50
N LEU A 48 -18.34 -4.79 0.60
CA LEU A 48 -17.38 -4.04 -0.22
C LEU A 48 -17.58 -4.31 -1.72
N GLU A 49 -17.71 -5.57 -2.13
CA GLU A 49 -17.96 -5.97 -3.53
C GLU A 49 -19.24 -5.35 -4.07
N THR A 50 -20.34 -5.39 -3.30
CA THR A 50 -21.63 -4.84 -3.70
C THR A 50 -21.55 -3.35 -3.98
N HIS A 51 -20.87 -2.59 -3.11
CA HIS A 51 -20.81 -1.14 -3.19
C HIS A 51 -19.66 -0.61 -4.06
N LEU A 52 -18.65 -1.43 -4.35
CA LEU A 52 -17.59 -1.13 -5.32
C LEU A 52 -17.85 -1.71 -6.71
N LYS A 53 -18.95 -2.46 -6.92
CA LYS A 53 -19.18 -3.24 -8.14
C LYS A 53 -18.88 -2.50 -9.44
N SER A 54 -19.40 -1.27 -9.61
CA SER A 54 -19.13 -0.48 -10.83
C SER A 54 -17.63 -0.19 -11.00
N VAL A 55 -16.94 0.18 -9.93
CA VAL A 55 -15.50 0.44 -9.91
C VAL A 55 -14.71 -0.84 -10.22
N LEU A 56 -15.14 -1.98 -9.68
CA LEU A 56 -14.51 -3.28 -9.93
C LEU A 56 -14.65 -3.68 -11.40
N ASP A 57 -15.87 -3.62 -11.93
CA ASP A 57 -16.20 -4.02 -13.29
C ASP A 57 -15.54 -3.10 -14.34
N GLU A 58 -15.67 -1.78 -14.17
CA GLU A 58 -15.16 -0.79 -15.14
C GLU A 58 -13.63 -0.75 -15.21
N ARG A 59 -12.96 -1.06 -14.10
CA ARG A 59 -11.48 -0.94 -14.00
C ARG A 59 -10.75 -2.27 -13.91
N GLY A 60 -11.47 -3.38 -14.04
CA GLY A 60 -10.88 -4.73 -13.91
C GLY A 60 -10.18 -4.92 -12.57
N LEU A 61 -10.79 -4.44 -11.49
CA LEU A 61 -10.28 -4.58 -10.13
C LEU A 61 -10.95 -5.75 -9.41
N SER A 62 -10.30 -6.24 -8.37
CA SER A 62 -10.81 -7.32 -7.52
C SER A 62 -10.42 -7.08 -6.05
N LEU A 63 -11.23 -7.62 -5.15
CA LEU A 63 -10.91 -7.65 -3.72
C LEU A 63 -10.26 -9.00 -3.39
N LEU A 64 -9.10 -8.96 -2.74
CA LEU A 64 -8.42 -10.15 -2.24
C LEU A 64 -8.49 -10.19 -0.71
N ASP A 65 -9.05 -11.26 -0.16
CA ASP A 65 -8.92 -11.57 1.27
C ASP A 65 -7.50 -12.09 1.52
N VAL A 66 -6.69 -11.29 2.20
CA VAL A 66 -5.31 -11.66 2.57
C VAL A 66 -5.16 -11.84 4.06
N SER A 67 -6.25 -11.84 4.83
CA SER A 67 -6.23 -11.88 6.31
C SER A 67 -5.50 -13.08 6.92
N LYS A 68 -5.35 -14.16 6.16
CA LYS A 68 -4.64 -15.39 6.57
C LYS A 68 -3.21 -15.49 6.01
N ASP A 69 -2.82 -14.56 5.15
CA ASP A 69 -1.47 -14.48 4.58
C ASP A 69 -0.63 -13.51 5.41
N GLU A 70 0.18 -14.06 6.31
CA GLU A 70 1.04 -13.27 7.21
C GLU A 70 2.28 -12.69 6.52
N THR A 71 2.62 -13.13 5.31
CA THR A 71 3.84 -12.71 4.60
C THR A 71 3.56 -11.67 3.52
N VAL A 72 2.29 -11.41 3.20
CA VAL A 72 1.90 -10.44 2.17
C VAL A 72 2.56 -9.07 2.35
N LEU A 73 2.63 -8.55 3.58
CA LEU A 73 3.28 -7.28 3.90
C LEU A 73 4.68 -7.45 4.53
N LEU A 74 5.26 -8.64 4.50
CA LEU A 74 6.63 -8.88 4.93
C LEU A 74 7.60 -8.09 4.05
N ILE A 75 8.38 -7.22 4.67
CA ILE A 75 9.43 -6.44 4.03
C ILE A 75 10.66 -6.34 4.92
N THR A 76 11.80 -6.64 4.30
CA THR A 76 13.14 -6.34 4.81
C THR A 76 13.78 -5.42 3.79
N ASP A 77 13.94 -4.14 4.15
CA ASP A 77 14.50 -3.14 3.25
C ASP A 77 15.58 -2.34 3.98
N PRO A 78 16.77 -2.16 3.39
CA PRO A 78 17.89 -1.49 4.05
C PRO A 78 17.60 -0.01 4.38
N ARG A 79 16.61 0.61 3.72
CA ARG A 79 16.15 1.98 4.02
C ARG A 79 15.34 2.06 5.31
N LEU A 80 14.79 0.95 5.77
CA LEU A 80 14.00 0.88 7.00
C LEU A 80 14.89 0.41 8.17
N PRO A 81 14.77 1.03 9.36
CA PRO A 81 15.59 0.65 10.51
C PRO A 81 15.18 -0.68 11.15
N PHE A 82 14.14 -1.33 10.65
CA PHE A 82 13.61 -2.61 11.11
C PHE A 82 12.86 -3.29 9.96
N ALA A 83 12.81 -4.63 10.00
CA ALA A 83 11.90 -5.40 9.16
C ALA A 83 10.46 -5.23 9.67
N MET A 84 9.49 -5.27 8.75
CA MET A 84 8.07 -5.32 9.10
C MET A 84 7.52 -6.65 8.63
N ASN A 85 6.78 -7.31 9.51
CA ASN A 85 6.04 -8.52 9.20
C ASN A 85 4.55 -8.30 9.49
N GLY A 86 3.69 -8.91 8.69
CA GLY A 86 2.26 -8.91 8.94
C GLY A 86 1.39 -8.95 7.70
N THR A 87 0.11 -8.77 7.96
CA THR A 87 -0.96 -8.88 6.99
C THR A 87 -1.90 -7.68 7.03
N THR A 88 -2.86 -7.62 6.12
CA THR A 88 -4.03 -6.74 6.19
C THR A 88 -5.32 -7.55 6.08
N ASN A 89 -6.49 -6.93 6.13
CA ASN A 89 -7.73 -7.69 5.94
C ASN A 89 -8.04 -7.90 4.45
N VAL A 90 -7.95 -6.84 3.65
CA VAL A 90 -8.32 -6.88 2.22
C VAL A 90 -7.36 -6.04 1.39
N LEU A 91 -7.06 -6.51 0.19
CA LEU A 91 -6.43 -5.69 -0.85
C LEU A 91 -7.43 -5.39 -1.96
N LEU A 92 -7.43 -4.17 -2.47
CA LEU A 92 -8.01 -3.87 -3.78
C LEU A 92 -6.90 -3.89 -4.81
N VAL A 93 -7.03 -4.74 -5.83
CA VAL A 93 -5.96 -5.03 -6.79
C VAL A 93 -6.49 -5.02 -8.22
N ASP A 94 -5.60 -4.87 -9.19
CA ASP A 94 -5.88 -5.18 -10.60
C ASP A 94 -5.47 -6.60 -10.98
N LEU A 95 -5.74 -6.97 -12.24
CA LEU A 95 -5.48 -8.30 -12.79
C LEU A 95 -4.02 -8.78 -12.65
N ARG A 96 -3.03 -7.89 -12.53
CA ARG A 96 -1.62 -8.31 -12.38
C ARG A 96 -1.43 -9.12 -11.11
N SER A 97 -2.15 -8.78 -10.04
CA SER A 97 -2.05 -9.53 -8.80
C SER A 97 -2.58 -10.96 -8.94
N THR A 98 -3.65 -11.15 -9.69
CA THR A 98 -4.29 -12.47 -9.87
C THR A 98 -3.67 -13.30 -10.98
N GLN A 99 -3.12 -12.67 -12.03
CA GLN A 99 -2.46 -13.39 -13.12
C GLN A 99 -1.05 -13.88 -12.78
N HIS A 100 -0.37 -13.19 -11.86
CA HIS A 100 0.99 -13.54 -11.45
C HIS A 100 1.07 -14.20 -10.07
N ASP A 101 -0.08 -14.47 -9.43
CA ASP A 101 -0.15 -14.99 -8.06
C ASP A 101 0.69 -14.16 -7.05
N GLU A 102 0.74 -12.85 -7.26
CA GLU A 102 1.54 -11.89 -6.49
C GLU A 102 0.62 -10.78 -5.97
N PRO A 103 0.10 -10.86 -4.73
CA PRO A 103 -0.98 -9.99 -4.24
C PRO A 103 -0.71 -8.50 -4.40
N LEU A 104 0.56 -8.06 -4.32
CA LEU A 104 0.94 -6.65 -4.41
C LEU A 104 1.34 -6.18 -5.82
N ALA A 105 1.39 -7.06 -6.83
CA ALA A 105 1.76 -6.69 -8.20
C ALA A 105 0.81 -5.65 -8.84
N GLY A 106 -0.47 -5.71 -8.48
CA GLY A 106 -1.54 -4.85 -8.98
C GLY A 106 -2.20 -3.98 -7.90
N VAL A 107 -1.61 -3.83 -6.71
CA VAL A 107 -2.28 -3.19 -5.57
C VAL A 107 -2.68 -1.73 -5.83
N ARG A 108 -3.89 -1.38 -5.39
CA ARG A 108 -4.47 -0.02 -5.42
C ARG A 108 -4.80 0.51 -4.03
N MET A 109 -5.20 -0.38 -3.13
CA MET A 109 -5.54 -0.02 -1.77
C MET A 109 -5.30 -1.19 -0.82
N VAL A 110 -4.85 -0.86 0.39
CA VAL A 110 -4.69 -1.78 1.52
C VAL A 110 -5.76 -1.44 2.54
N VAL A 111 -6.52 -2.43 3.00
CA VAL A 111 -7.69 -2.22 3.86
C VAL A 111 -7.56 -2.97 5.17
N ARG A 112 -7.41 -2.22 6.26
CA ARG A 112 -7.52 -2.69 7.63
C ARG A 112 -8.94 -2.48 8.15
N LEU A 113 -9.56 -3.56 8.58
CA LEU A 113 -10.91 -3.59 9.13
C LEU A 113 -10.87 -3.79 10.64
N LYS A 114 -11.72 -3.06 11.35
CA LYS A 114 -11.93 -3.17 12.80
C LYS A 114 -13.41 -3.02 13.11
N LYS A 115 -13.94 -3.79 14.07
CA LYS A 115 -15.31 -3.57 14.59
C LYS A 115 -15.46 -2.19 15.19
N LYS A 116 -14.39 -1.68 15.79
CA LYS A 116 -14.29 -0.34 16.34
C LYS A 116 -12.92 0.23 16.04
N VAL A 117 -12.89 1.36 15.34
CA VAL A 117 -11.64 2.10 15.11
C VAL A 117 -11.31 2.91 16.37
N ASP A 118 -10.03 2.89 16.74
CA ASP A 118 -9.45 3.56 17.91
C ASP A 118 -8.07 4.09 17.49
N TRP A 119 -7.60 5.15 18.15
CA TRP A 119 -6.40 5.89 17.72
C TRP A 119 -5.13 5.01 17.64
N HIS A 120 -5.03 3.99 18.49
CA HIS A 120 -3.88 3.06 18.51
C HIS A 120 -3.85 2.10 17.31
N HIS A 121 -4.91 2.06 16.49
CA HIS A 121 -4.93 1.30 15.24
C HIS A 121 -4.22 2.03 14.09
N ASN A 122 -4.05 3.36 14.18
CA ASN A 122 -3.43 4.16 13.12
C ASN A 122 -1.98 3.74 12.80
N PRO A 123 -1.08 3.57 13.79
CA PRO A 123 0.30 3.16 13.49
C PRO A 123 0.40 1.84 12.73
N GLN A 124 -0.49 0.88 13.05
CA GLN A 124 -0.56 -0.40 12.34
C GLN A 124 -0.97 -0.20 10.88
N ALA A 125 -2.07 0.55 10.64
CA ALA A 125 -2.53 0.86 9.29
C ALA A 125 -1.49 1.60 8.45
N PHE A 126 -0.68 2.46 9.08
CA PHE A 126 0.40 3.17 8.39
C PHE A 126 1.56 2.23 8.04
N GLY A 127 1.95 1.34 8.95
CA GLY A 127 2.95 0.31 8.66
C GLY A 127 2.55 -0.57 7.47
N GLU A 128 1.27 -0.93 7.38
CA GLU A 128 0.74 -1.70 6.25
C GLU A 128 0.80 -0.93 4.92
N LEU A 129 0.43 0.35 4.93
CA LEU A 129 0.57 1.22 3.76
C LEU A 129 2.03 1.35 3.34
N VAL A 130 2.95 1.55 4.29
CA VAL A 130 4.39 1.63 4.01
C VAL A 130 4.86 0.32 3.36
N ALA A 131 4.55 -0.83 3.96
CA ALA A 131 4.94 -2.13 3.41
C ALA A 131 4.40 -2.34 1.99
N ALA A 132 3.10 -2.14 1.77
CA ALA A 132 2.50 -2.31 0.46
C ALA A 132 3.05 -1.29 -0.55
N SER A 133 3.24 -0.05 -0.13
CA SER A 133 3.83 0.99 -0.97
C SER A 133 5.30 0.75 -1.24
N MET A 134 6.05 -0.01 -0.45
CA MET A 134 7.42 -0.37 -0.80
C MET A 134 7.46 -1.53 -1.79
N LYS A 135 6.61 -2.54 -1.55
CA LYS A 135 6.54 -3.78 -2.35
C LYS A 135 5.84 -3.64 -3.69
N SER A 136 4.94 -2.68 -3.85
CA SER A 136 4.20 -2.51 -5.10
C SER A 136 5.15 -2.23 -6.28
N PRO A 137 4.90 -2.70 -7.51
CA PRO A 137 5.80 -2.42 -8.63
C PRO A 137 5.62 -0.99 -9.17
N LEU A 138 6.38 -0.64 -10.20
CA LEU A 138 6.21 0.61 -10.93
C LEU A 138 4.74 0.80 -11.36
N ASN A 139 4.29 2.05 -11.34
CA ASN A 139 2.90 2.42 -11.64
C ASN A 139 1.84 1.81 -10.71
N CYS A 140 2.21 1.37 -9.51
CA CYS A 140 1.27 0.98 -8.45
C CYS A 140 1.47 1.88 -7.23
N THR A 141 0.58 2.84 -7.05
CA THR A 141 0.58 3.75 -5.89
C THR A 141 -0.60 3.45 -4.98
N PRO A 142 -0.43 2.57 -3.97
CA PRO A 142 -1.50 2.21 -3.08
C PRO A 142 -1.85 3.33 -2.10
N ILE A 143 -3.11 3.36 -1.68
CA ILE A 143 -3.58 4.11 -0.51
C ILE A 143 -3.92 3.13 0.62
N GLY A 144 -3.90 3.59 1.86
CA GLY A 144 -4.34 2.83 3.03
C GLY A 144 -5.74 3.24 3.46
N LEU A 145 -6.54 2.28 3.91
CA LEU A 145 -7.85 2.49 4.53
C LEU A 145 -7.92 1.75 5.86
N LEU A 146 -8.17 2.47 6.94
CA LEU A 146 -8.56 1.93 8.24
C LEU A 146 -10.04 2.25 8.48
N THR A 147 -10.86 1.22 8.65
CA THR A 147 -12.31 1.44 8.75
C THR A 147 -13.07 0.41 9.56
N ASP A 148 -14.21 0.84 10.10
CA ASP A 148 -15.27 -0.03 10.61
C ASP A 148 -16.42 -0.26 9.64
N LEU A 149 -16.33 0.29 8.42
CA LEU A 149 -17.37 0.26 7.40
C LEU A 149 -18.70 0.92 7.82
N THR A 150 -18.71 1.65 8.94
CA THR A 150 -19.89 2.29 9.51
C THR A 150 -19.73 3.80 9.41
N ASP A 151 -18.85 4.39 10.22
CA ASP A 151 -18.70 5.85 10.33
C ASP A 151 -17.25 6.32 10.56
N GLN A 152 -16.30 5.37 10.56
CA GLN A 152 -14.87 5.63 10.64
C GLN A 152 -14.24 5.19 9.33
N TRP A 153 -13.97 6.13 8.42
CA TRP A 153 -13.24 5.85 7.18
C TRP A 153 -11.99 6.73 7.13
N HIS A 154 -10.86 6.16 7.57
CA HIS A 154 -9.58 6.85 7.65
C HIS A 154 -8.71 6.45 6.46
N PHE A 155 -8.61 7.34 5.48
CA PHE A 155 -7.77 7.16 4.31
C PHE A 155 -6.40 7.79 4.53
N SER A 156 -5.34 7.11 4.10
CA SER A 156 -3.96 7.61 4.19
C SER A 156 -3.15 7.32 2.93
N TRP A 157 -2.28 8.24 2.52
CA TRP A 157 -1.40 8.08 1.34
C TRP A 157 -0.24 9.06 1.40
N PHE A 158 0.84 8.83 0.65
CA PHE A 158 1.91 9.84 0.51
C PHE A 158 1.57 10.82 -0.61
N ASN A 159 1.75 12.13 -0.40
CA ASN A 159 1.44 13.15 -1.42
C ASN A 159 2.71 13.66 -2.15
N GLU A 160 2.55 14.63 -3.05
CA GLU A 160 3.65 15.26 -3.81
C GLU A 160 4.76 15.90 -2.94
N LYS A 161 4.42 16.31 -1.72
CA LYS A 161 5.38 16.85 -0.75
C LYS A 161 6.14 15.74 -0.03
N LYS A 162 5.88 14.47 -0.37
CA LYS A 162 6.49 13.27 0.23
C LYS A 162 6.15 13.14 1.72
N VAL A 163 4.95 13.58 2.09
CA VAL A 163 4.41 13.52 3.46
C VAL A 163 3.15 12.65 3.49
N LEU A 164 2.83 12.09 4.65
CA LEU A 164 1.68 11.23 4.85
C LEU A 164 0.42 12.09 4.99
N SER A 165 -0.49 12.01 4.02
CA SER A 165 -1.78 12.70 4.03
C SER A 165 -2.85 11.82 4.63
N HIS A 166 -3.79 12.44 5.35
CA HIS A 166 -4.92 11.77 5.98
C HIS A 166 -6.23 12.48 5.66
N VAL A 167 -7.28 11.71 5.42
CA VAL A 167 -8.65 12.23 5.46
C VAL A 167 -9.54 11.25 6.22
N ARG A 168 -10.42 11.81 7.06
CA ARG A 168 -11.48 11.06 7.73
C ARG A 168 -12.81 11.39 7.05
N ILE A 169 -13.54 10.35 6.68
CA ILE A 169 -14.88 10.41 6.10
C ILE A 169 -15.84 9.65 7.02
N VAL A 170 -17.04 10.17 7.21
CA VAL A 170 -18.06 9.62 8.10
C VAL A 170 -19.15 8.90 7.31
N HIS A 171 -19.52 9.39 6.13
CA HIS A 171 -20.59 8.78 5.35
C HIS A 171 -20.07 7.70 4.40
N PRO A 172 -20.60 6.45 4.45
CA PRO A 172 -20.17 5.37 3.56
C PRO A 172 -20.22 5.75 2.08
N LYS A 173 -21.27 6.45 1.63
CA LYS A 173 -21.38 6.90 0.23
C LYS A 173 -20.18 7.74 -0.21
N ASN A 174 -19.80 8.72 0.61
CA ASN A 174 -18.66 9.59 0.33
C ASN A 174 -17.35 8.80 0.38
N ALA A 175 -17.24 7.82 1.28
CA ALA A 175 -16.05 6.96 1.36
C ALA A 175 -15.89 6.09 0.10
N PHE A 176 -16.98 5.51 -0.41
CA PHE A 176 -16.96 4.77 -1.68
C PHE A 176 -16.65 5.68 -2.88
N ASP A 177 -17.16 6.92 -2.90
CA ASP A 177 -16.80 7.91 -3.92
C ASP A 177 -15.31 8.30 -3.86
N PHE A 178 -14.76 8.43 -2.64
CA PHE A 178 -13.33 8.65 -2.44
C PHE A 178 -12.52 7.47 -2.99
N ILE A 179 -12.90 6.22 -2.67
CA ILE A 179 -12.24 5.03 -3.20
C ILE A 179 -12.27 5.06 -4.73
N ALA A 180 -13.44 5.27 -5.33
CA ALA A 180 -13.62 5.30 -6.78
C ALA A 180 -12.68 6.32 -7.46
N ALA A 181 -12.57 7.52 -6.90
CA ALA A 181 -11.68 8.56 -7.40
C ALA A 181 -10.20 8.22 -7.19
N ALA A 182 -9.84 7.76 -5.99
CA ALA A 182 -8.45 7.54 -5.61
C ALA A 182 -7.82 6.32 -6.31
N VAL A 183 -8.62 5.31 -6.68
CA VAL A 183 -8.13 4.08 -7.34
C VAL A 183 -8.26 4.12 -8.85
N ALA A 184 -8.86 5.19 -9.40
CA ALA A 184 -9.09 5.37 -10.82
C ALA A 184 -7.81 5.31 -11.65
N GLU A 185 -6.77 5.99 -11.18
CA GLU A 185 -5.45 6.03 -11.80
C GLU A 185 -4.45 5.25 -10.94
N PRO A 186 -3.67 4.33 -11.52
CA PRO A 186 -2.78 3.46 -10.76
C PRO A 186 -1.47 4.15 -10.36
N ALA A 187 -1.01 5.09 -11.19
CA ALA A 187 0.29 5.74 -11.08
C ALA A 187 0.22 7.08 -10.33
N SER A 188 1.35 7.50 -9.78
CA SER A 188 1.53 8.73 -9.01
C SER A 188 1.48 10.02 -9.83
N SER A 189 1.59 9.91 -11.16
CA SER A 189 1.74 11.05 -12.07
C SER A 189 0.46 11.85 -12.33
N LYS A 190 -0.71 11.36 -11.89
CA LYS A 190 -1.99 12.02 -12.12
C LYS A 190 -2.67 12.39 -10.80
N PRO A 191 -2.98 13.68 -10.60
CA PRO A 191 -3.88 14.10 -9.54
C PRO A 191 -5.26 13.45 -9.70
N PHE A 192 -5.97 13.27 -8.61
CA PHE A 192 -7.37 12.85 -8.58
C PHE A 192 -8.20 13.89 -7.83
N SER A 193 -9.44 14.05 -8.27
CA SER A 193 -10.41 14.96 -7.66
C SER A 193 -11.51 14.16 -7.00
N VAL A 194 -11.84 14.53 -5.76
CA VAL A 194 -12.99 13.98 -5.04
C VAL A 194 -14.04 15.09 -4.97
N PRO A 195 -15.30 14.87 -5.37
CA PRO A 195 -16.29 15.94 -5.58
C PRO A 195 -16.47 16.91 -4.41
N PHE A 196 -16.27 16.45 -3.18
CA PHE A 196 -16.48 17.20 -1.95
C PHE A 196 -15.17 17.67 -1.29
N ILE A 197 -14.02 17.32 -1.85
CA ILE A 197 -12.73 17.85 -1.42
C ILE A 197 -12.37 18.91 -2.46
N GLY A 198 -12.52 20.19 -2.09
CA GLY A 198 -12.38 21.35 -2.99
C GLY A 198 -10.97 21.62 -3.54
N ARG A 199 -10.13 20.59 -3.64
CA ARG A 199 -8.79 20.64 -4.23
C ARG A 199 -8.44 19.28 -4.84
N GLU A 200 -7.56 19.30 -5.83
CA GLU A 200 -6.95 18.07 -6.34
C GLU A 200 -6.04 17.44 -5.29
N LEU A 201 -5.97 16.11 -5.31
CA LEU A 201 -5.13 15.30 -4.44
C LEU A 201 -4.13 14.53 -5.28
N THR A 202 -2.93 14.35 -4.76
CA THR A 202 -1.88 13.55 -5.41
C THR A 202 -1.48 12.40 -4.51
N LYS A 203 -1.09 11.28 -5.11
CA LYS A 203 -0.60 10.10 -4.39
C LYS A 203 0.73 9.65 -4.95
N PHE A 204 1.63 9.25 -4.06
CA PHE A 204 2.99 8.82 -4.35
C PHE A 204 3.33 7.54 -3.61
N LYS A 205 4.28 6.80 -4.17
CA LYS A 205 4.81 5.59 -3.58
C LYS A 205 6.02 5.98 -2.72
N ILE A 206 6.11 5.48 -1.49
CA ILE A 206 7.25 5.80 -0.60
C ILE A 206 8.59 5.29 -1.16
N ASP A 207 8.57 4.15 -1.86
CA ASP A 207 9.74 3.61 -2.55
C ASP A 207 10.40 4.59 -3.53
N ASP A 208 9.60 5.45 -4.19
CA ASP A 208 10.08 6.39 -5.20
C ASP A 208 10.91 7.54 -4.59
N PHE A 209 10.81 7.77 -3.28
CA PHE A 209 11.45 8.91 -2.64
C PHE A 209 12.19 8.61 -1.34
N LEU A 210 12.11 7.38 -0.84
CA LEU A 210 12.90 6.95 0.30
C LEU A 210 14.35 6.70 -0.18
N PRO A 211 15.34 7.47 0.31
CA PRO A 211 16.70 7.38 -0.19
C PRO A 211 17.34 6.05 0.21
N MET A 212 17.98 5.36 -0.74
CA MET A 212 18.81 4.19 -0.45
C MET A 212 19.97 4.59 0.48
N PRO A 213 20.32 3.76 1.49
CA PRO A 213 21.57 3.92 2.20
C PRO A 213 22.72 3.69 1.23
N ASP A 214 23.77 4.51 1.34
CA ASP A 214 25.02 4.25 0.66
C ASP A 214 25.77 3.15 1.40
N ASP A 215 25.80 1.95 0.83
CA ASP A 215 26.53 0.78 1.34
C ASP A 215 27.86 0.54 0.59
N GLY A 216 28.18 1.39 -0.40
CA GLY A 216 29.36 1.28 -1.24
C GLY A 216 29.42 0.03 -2.13
N ALA A 217 28.36 -0.78 -2.22
CA ALA A 217 28.36 -2.01 -3.01
C ALA A 217 28.55 -1.73 -4.50
N ASP A 218 27.84 -0.71 -5.01
CA ASP A 218 27.94 -0.25 -6.41
C ASP A 218 29.36 0.23 -6.72
N GLU A 219 29.93 1.09 -5.88
CA GLU A 219 31.30 1.59 -6.05
C GLU A 219 32.34 0.47 -6.01
N MET A 220 32.15 -0.51 -5.12
CA MET A 220 33.05 -1.65 -5.01
C MET A 220 32.96 -2.56 -6.24
N MET A 221 31.76 -2.80 -6.77
CA MET A 221 31.57 -3.57 -7.99
C MET A 221 32.19 -2.87 -9.20
N GLU A 222 32.00 -1.55 -9.34
CA GLU A 222 32.67 -0.76 -10.39
C GLU A 222 34.20 -0.87 -10.33
N ARG A 223 34.80 -0.87 -9.13
CA ARG A 223 36.25 -1.08 -8.98
C ARG A 223 36.69 -2.46 -9.44
N TYR A 224 35.94 -3.51 -9.15
CA TYR A 224 36.26 -4.86 -9.64
C TYR A 224 36.18 -4.94 -11.16
N GLU A 225 35.18 -4.28 -11.77
CA GLU A 225 35.06 -4.21 -13.24
C GLU A 225 36.21 -3.44 -13.89
N LEU A 226 36.68 -2.35 -13.27
CA LEU A 226 37.83 -1.59 -13.77
C LEU A 226 39.15 -2.38 -13.71
N MET A 227 39.24 -3.37 -12.84
CA MET A 227 40.41 -4.23 -12.69
C MET A 227 40.28 -5.57 -13.45
N ALA A 228 39.27 -5.73 -14.31
CA ALA A 228 38.92 -7.01 -14.93
C ALA A 228 40.05 -7.65 -15.76
N ASP A 229 41.04 -6.88 -16.20
CA ASP A 229 42.24 -7.34 -16.90
C ASP A 229 43.36 -7.82 -15.96
N VAL A 230 43.28 -7.47 -14.68
CA VAL A 230 44.28 -7.80 -13.64
C VAL A 230 43.77 -8.86 -12.66
N VAL A 231 42.46 -8.94 -12.42
CA VAL A 231 41.90 -9.94 -11.49
C VAL A 231 41.60 -11.28 -12.16
N GLU A 232 41.71 -12.35 -11.38
CA GLU A 232 41.35 -13.70 -11.83
C GLU A 232 39.88 -13.76 -12.29
N PRO A 233 39.57 -14.35 -13.46
CA PRO A 233 38.21 -14.41 -13.99
C PRO A 233 37.20 -15.05 -13.04
N GLU A 234 37.61 -16.10 -12.32
CA GLU A 234 36.78 -16.81 -11.35
C GLU A 234 36.42 -15.92 -10.14
N PHE A 235 37.38 -15.12 -9.66
CA PHE A 235 37.15 -14.16 -8.58
C PHE A 235 36.14 -13.09 -9.01
N LEU A 236 36.33 -12.51 -10.19
CA LEU A 236 35.42 -11.48 -10.71
C LEU A 236 34.00 -12.02 -10.90
N MET A 237 33.87 -13.24 -11.42
CA MET A 237 32.57 -13.89 -11.59
C MET A 237 31.87 -14.15 -10.25
N ALA A 238 32.61 -14.55 -9.21
CA ALA A 238 32.06 -14.69 -7.86
C ALA A 238 31.52 -13.37 -7.30
N ARG A 239 32.22 -12.25 -7.52
CA ARG A 239 31.76 -10.92 -7.07
C ARG A 239 30.53 -10.43 -7.84
N ARG A 240 30.47 -10.65 -9.15
CA ARG A 240 29.26 -10.39 -9.95
C ARG A 240 28.06 -11.17 -9.44
N MET A 241 28.25 -12.46 -9.12
CA MET A 241 27.17 -13.30 -8.59
C MET A 241 26.71 -12.84 -7.20
N GLU A 242 27.64 -12.45 -6.33
CA GLU A 242 27.31 -11.91 -5.01
C GLU A 242 26.54 -10.59 -5.10
N TYR A 243 27.02 -9.65 -5.93
CA TYR A 243 26.35 -8.39 -6.19
C TYR A 243 24.96 -8.59 -6.83
N GLY A 244 24.86 -9.47 -7.83
CA GLY A 244 23.57 -9.83 -8.43
C GLY A 244 22.59 -10.43 -7.42
N ARG A 245 23.07 -11.28 -6.50
CA ARG A 245 22.24 -11.82 -5.41
C ARG A 245 21.79 -10.72 -4.46
N GLN A 246 22.68 -9.81 -4.07
CA GLN A 246 22.34 -8.66 -3.22
C GLN A 246 21.29 -7.76 -3.87
N LEU A 247 21.40 -7.50 -5.18
CA LEU A 247 20.41 -6.74 -5.94
C LEU A 247 19.03 -7.40 -5.96
N VAL A 248 18.96 -8.72 -6.15
CA VAL A 248 17.67 -9.44 -6.11
C VAL A 248 17.09 -9.43 -4.69
N GLN A 249 17.94 -9.63 -3.67
CA GLN A 249 17.51 -9.63 -2.27
C GLN A 249 17.10 -8.24 -1.78
N SER A 250 17.60 -7.16 -2.38
CA SER A 250 17.18 -5.79 -2.05
C SER A 250 15.87 -5.39 -2.72
N MET A 251 15.32 -6.20 -3.64
CA MET A 251 14.00 -5.95 -4.21
C MET A 251 12.91 -6.17 -3.16
N PRO A 252 12.14 -5.13 -2.77
CA PRO A 252 11.17 -5.24 -1.68
C PRO A 252 10.11 -6.33 -1.89
N MET A 253 9.71 -6.56 -3.15
CA MET A 253 8.74 -7.59 -3.53
C MET A 253 9.22 -9.01 -3.15
N TYR A 254 10.51 -9.31 -3.36
CA TYR A 254 11.10 -10.64 -3.18
C TYR A 254 11.88 -10.80 -1.86
N ALA A 255 11.76 -9.84 -0.94
CA ALA A 255 12.47 -9.85 0.33
C ALA A 255 12.22 -11.12 1.19
N HIS A 256 11.12 -11.83 0.94
CA HIS A 256 10.76 -13.08 1.63
C HIS A 256 11.43 -14.33 1.05
N MET A 257 12.08 -14.24 -0.12
CA MET A 257 12.77 -15.36 -0.77
C MET A 257 14.23 -15.50 -0.33
N ALA A 258 14.68 -14.70 0.64
CA ALA A 258 16.08 -14.58 1.04
C ALA A 258 16.52 -15.55 2.15
N ASP A 259 15.68 -16.53 2.52
CA ASP A 259 15.97 -17.56 3.54
C ASP A 259 16.80 -18.73 2.99
#